data_AF-A0A382EJY7-F1
#
_entry.id   AF-A0A382EJY7-F1
#
_cell.length_a   1.000
_cell.length_b   1.000
_cell.length_c   1.000
_cell.angle_alpha   90.00
_cell.angle_beta   90.00
_cell.angle_gamma   90.00
#
_symmetry.space_group_name_H-M   'P 1'
#
loop_
_entity.id
_entity.type
_entity.pdbx_description
1 polymer ?
#
loop_
_entity_poly.entity_id
_entity_poly.type
_entity_poly.pdbx_seq_one_letter_code
_entity_poly.pdbx_strand_id
1 'polypeptide(L)'
;PIYEVKLIDAFPEALTGFSFDSSSSGIQTFDVTFGYRYWTSSFENAPANSILGELFKKAGRKLRGKATRKVEDKLFKERGSLASKIGLD
;
A
#
# COMPACT_ATOMS: atom_id res chain seq x y z
N PRO A 1 15.10 8.33 -16.68
CA PRO A 1 15.19 7.48 -15.46
C PRO A 1 14.21 8.03 -14.44
N ILE A 2 13.07 7.38 -14.24
CA ILE A 2 12.05 7.85 -13.30
C ILE A 2 12.46 7.39 -11.90
N TYR A 3 12.84 8.37 -11.07
CA TYR A 3 13.03 8.21 -9.64
C TYR A 3 11.77 8.76 -8.98
N GLU A 4 11.00 7.87 -8.36
CA GLU A 4 9.77 8.24 -7.67
C GLU A 4 9.96 8.02 -6.17
N VAL A 5 9.54 9.01 -5.37
CA VAL A 5 9.52 8.94 -3.91
C VAL A 5 8.09 9.02 -3.45
N LYS A 6 7.69 8.03 -2.66
CA LYS A 6 6.38 7.98 -2.03
C LYS A 6 6.52 7.98 -0.52
N LEU A 7 5.81 8.89 0.14
CA LEU A 7 5.70 8.94 1.59
C LEU A 7 4.56 8.01 2.04
N ILE A 8 4.79 7.24 3.09
CA ILE A 8 3.82 6.32 3.70
C ILE A 8 3.44 6.88 5.07
N ASP A 9 2.14 6.85 5.38
CA ASP A 9 1.57 7.42 6.61
C ASP A 9 2.01 8.88 6.81
N ALA A 10 1.77 9.71 5.79
CA ALA A 10 2.09 11.12 5.80
C ALA A 10 0.89 11.95 6.27
N PHE A 11 1.11 12.81 7.26
CA PHE A 11 0.11 13.71 7.82
C PHE A 11 0.65 15.14 7.82
N PRO A 12 -0.20 16.15 7.52
CA PRO A 12 0.22 17.54 7.58
C PRO A 12 0.47 17.94 9.05
N GLU A 13 1.64 18.50 9.33
CA GLU A 13 2.02 18.97 10.67
C GLU A 13 1.87 20.48 10.81
N ALA A 14 2.32 21.22 9.79
CA ALA A 14 2.30 22.68 9.82
C ALA A 14 1.88 23.25 8.46
N LEU A 15 1.06 24.29 8.53
CA LEU A 15 0.68 25.12 7.40
C LEU A 15 1.27 26.51 7.64
N THR A 16 2.09 27.00 6.71
CA THR A 16 2.78 28.28 6.83
C THR A 16 2.69 29.08 5.54
N GLY A 17 3.04 30.37 5.58
CA GLY A 17 3.03 31.21 4.38
C GLY A 17 1.69 31.90 4.08
N PHE A 18 0.73 31.90 5.03
CA PHE A 18 -0.49 32.70 4.89
C PHE A 18 -0.18 34.19 5.08
N SER A 19 0.23 34.84 4.01
CA SER A 19 0.42 36.29 3.95
C SER A 19 -0.67 36.90 3.09
N PHE A 20 -1.67 37.52 3.74
CA PHE A 20 -2.70 38.28 3.03
C PHE A 20 -2.27 39.74 2.94
N ASP A 21 -1.86 40.15 1.74
CA ASP A 21 -1.52 41.54 1.43
C ASP A 21 -2.55 42.10 0.43
N SER A 22 -3.33 43.07 0.87
CA SER A 22 -4.33 43.76 0.04
C SER A 22 -3.72 44.59 -1.09
N SER A 23 -2.41 44.82 -1.03
CA SER A 23 -1.64 45.56 -2.05
C SER A 23 -1.21 44.65 -3.22
N SER A 24 -1.26 43.33 -3.03
CA SER A 24 -0.72 42.35 -3.96
C SER A 24 -1.82 41.70 -4.80
N SER A 25 -1.63 41.67 -6.13
CA SER A 25 -2.52 40.99 -7.09
C SER A 25 -2.02 39.58 -7.46
N GLY A 26 -0.98 39.08 -6.77
CA GLY A 26 -0.37 37.77 -7.06
C GLY A 26 -1.18 36.58 -6.54
N ILE A 27 -0.96 35.39 -7.12
CA ILE A 27 -1.52 34.13 -6.61
C ILE A 27 -0.93 33.86 -5.22
N GLN A 28 -1.80 33.64 -4.25
CA GLN A 28 -1.38 33.32 -2.89
C GLN A 28 -0.93 31.85 -2.81
N THR A 29 0.28 31.64 -2.31
CA THR A 29 0.85 30.31 -2.08
C THR A 29 1.03 30.09 -0.59
N PHE A 30 0.82 28.86 -0.14
CA PHE A 30 1.10 28.43 1.23
C PHE A 30 1.87 27.13 1.18
N ASP A 31 2.71 26.93 2.19
CA ASP A 31 3.56 25.77 2.31
C ASP A 31 2.99 24.82 3.36
N VAL A 32 2.94 23.54 3.01
CA VAL A 32 2.50 22.46 3.91
C VAL A 32 3.68 21.57 4.23
N THR A 33 4.03 21.49 5.50
CA THR A 33 5.02 20.55 5.99
C THR A 33 4.32 19.26 6.41
N PHE A 34 4.76 18.14 5.84
CA PHE A 34 4.24 16.81 6.16
C PHE A 34 5.22 16.05 7.04
N GLY A 35 4.74 15.58 8.18
CA GLY A 35 5.38 14.51 8.94
C GLY A 35 5.03 13.17 8.31
N TYR A 36 5.99 12.25 8.23
CA TYR A 36 5.77 10.92 7.67
C TYR A 36 6.53 9.87 8.47
N ARG A 37 6.01 8.63 8.49
CA ARG A 37 6.62 7.55 9.25
C ARG A 37 7.74 6.85 8.48
N TYR A 38 7.48 6.55 7.20
CA TYR A 38 8.44 5.90 6.31
C TYR A 38 8.33 6.48 4.90
N TRP A 39 9.39 6.35 4.11
CA TRP A 39 9.39 6.71 2.70
C TRP A 39 9.93 5.53 1.87
N THR A 40 9.44 5.42 0.64
CA THR A 40 9.88 4.41 -0.31
C THR A 40 10.30 5.09 -1.60
N SER A 41 11.48 4.76 -2.12
CA SER A 41 11.89 5.13 -3.46
C SER A 41 11.76 3.95 -4.42
N SER A 42 11.25 4.21 -5.62
CA SER A 42 11.37 3.30 -6.76
C SER A 42 12.28 3.93 -7.82
N PHE A 43 13.10 3.07 -8.42
CA PHE A 43 13.86 3.41 -9.61
C PHE A 43 13.38 2.48 -10.71
N GLU A 44 12.83 3.04 -11.79
CA GLU A 44 12.24 2.27 -12.90
C GLU A 44 13.25 1.33 -13.58
N ASN A 45 14.55 1.64 -13.46
CA ASN A 45 15.67 0.82 -13.93
C ASN A 45 16.42 0.12 -12.79
N ALA A 46 15.74 -0.28 -11.71
CA ALA A 46 16.37 -1.14 -10.71
C ALA A 46 16.82 -2.44 -11.40
N PRO A 47 18.12 -2.82 -11.37
CA PRO A 47 18.56 -4.05 -12.00
C PRO A 47 17.73 -5.21 -11.47
N ALA A 48 17.25 -6.06 -12.38
CA ALA A 48 16.35 -7.19 -12.10
C ALA A 48 16.86 -8.15 -10.99
N ASN A 49 18.11 -7.97 -10.57
CA ASN A 49 18.86 -8.77 -9.62
C ASN A 49 18.83 -8.18 -8.19
N SER A 50 17.91 -7.25 -7.88
CA SER A 50 17.72 -6.78 -6.51
C SER A 50 17.14 -7.91 -5.65
N ILE A 51 18.04 -8.59 -4.92
CA ILE A 51 17.78 -9.64 -3.92
C ILE A 51 16.57 -9.31 -3.02
N LEU A 52 16.38 -8.04 -2.68
CA LEU A 52 15.25 -7.56 -1.88
C LEU A 52 13.91 -7.73 -2.60
N GLY A 53 13.83 -7.43 -3.89
CA GLY A 53 12.61 -7.59 -4.68
C GLY A 53 12.18 -9.05 -4.81
N GLU A 54 13.13 -9.97 -4.95
CA GLU A 54 12.86 -11.41 -4.92
C GLU A 54 12.42 -11.88 -3.53
N LEU A 55 13.02 -11.35 -2.46
CA LEU A 55 12.62 -11.65 -1.08
C LEU A 55 11.18 -11.18 -0.79
N PHE A 56 10.82 -9.95 -1.17
CA PHE A 56 9.47 -9.41 -0.98
C PHE A 56 8.44 -10.17 -1.83
N LYS A 57 8.77 -10.52 -3.08
CA LYS A 57 7.92 -11.38 -3.92
C LYS A 57 7.74 -12.77 -3.30
N LYS A 58 8.79 -13.35 -2.71
CA LYS A 58 8.73 -14.68 -2.05
C LYS A 58 7.92 -14.64 -0.76
N ALA A 59 8.05 -13.60 0.04
CA ALA A 59 7.25 -13.38 1.24
C ALA A 59 5.76 -13.16 0.89
N GLY A 60 5.47 -12.30 -0.09
CA GLY A 60 4.12 -12.06 -0.58
C GLY A 60 3.45 -13.31 -1.15
N ARG A 61 4.20 -14.14 -1.91
CA ARG A 61 3.69 -15.42 -2.44
C ARG A 61 3.31 -16.40 -1.32
N LYS A 62 4.13 -16.48 -0.26
CA LYS A 62 3.82 -17.34 0.91
C LYS A 62 2.59 -16.86 1.68
N LEU A 63 2.41 -15.54 1.83
CA LEU A 63 1.23 -14.98 2.48
C LEU A 63 -0.05 -15.25 1.68
N ARG A 64 0.00 -15.04 0.35
CA ARG A 64 -1.14 -15.30 -0.54
C ARG A 64 -1.54 -16.78 -0.53
N GLY A 65 -0.57 -17.69 -0.55
CA GLY A 65 -0.85 -19.14 -0.47
C GLY A 65 -1.49 -19.58 0.85
N LYS A 66 -1.16 -18.93 1.98
CA LYS A 66 -1.83 -19.20 3.27
C LYS A 66 -3.25 -18.64 3.31
N ALA A 67 -3.49 -17.50 2.68
CA ALA A 67 -4.81 -16.90 2.59
C ALA A 67 -5.74 -17.73 1.69
N THR A 68 -5.28 -18.17 0.51
CA THR A 68 -6.07 -19.01 -0.40
C THR A 68 -6.40 -20.36 0.24
N ARG A 69 -5.43 -21.03 0.89
CA ARG A 69 -5.70 -22.28 1.61
C ARG A 69 -6.74 -22.12 2.72
N LYS A 70 -6.69 -21.03 3.50
CA LYS A 70 -7.70 -20.78 4.54
C LYS A 70 -9.11 -20.54 3.99
N VAL A 71 -9.20 -19.93 2.80
CA VAL A 71 -10.49 -19.72 2.11
C VAL A 71 -11.00 -21.03 1.53
N GLU A 72 -10.14 -21.80 0.86
CA GLU A 72 -10.47 -23.13 0.36
C GLU A 72 -10.90 -24.07 1.49
N ASP A 73 -10.15 -24.16 2.60
CA ASP A 73 -10.49 -25.02 3.74
C ASP A 73 -11.86 -24.68 4.35
N LYS A 74 -12.24 -23.39 4.36
CA LYS A 74 -13.57 -22.97 4.81
C LYS A 74 -14.66 -23.36 3.82
N LEU A 75 -14.45 -23.11 2.53
CA LEU A 75 -15.39 -23.47 1.47
C LEU A 75 -15.62 -24.98 1.37
N PHE A 76 -14.57 -25.80 1.49
CA PHE A 76 -14.67 -27.25 1.44
C PHE A 76 -15.34 -27.84 2.69
N LYS A 77 -15.07 -27.30 3.89
CA LYS A 77 -15.80 -27.69 5.11
C LYS A 77 -17.28 -27.35 5.04
N GLU A 78 -17.62 -26.19 4.48
CA GLU A 78 -19.00 -25.73 4.34
C GLU A 78 -19.77 -26.58 3.30
N ARG A 79 -19.12 -26.95 2.19
CA ARG A 79 -19.70 -27.88 1.20
C ARG A 79 -19.92 -29.29 1.75
N GLY A 80 -18.97 -29.84 2.51
CA GLY A 80 -19.15 -31.14 3.17
C GLY A 80 -20.27 -31.13 4.22
N SER A 81 -20.44 -30.01 4.92
CA SER A 81 -21.55 -29.81 5.87
C SER A 81 -22.92 -29.64 5.19
N LEU A 82 -22.97 -29.17 3.95
CA LEU A 82 -24.21 -29.03 3.18
C LEU A 82 -24.59 -30.35 2.51
N ALA A 83 -23.62 -31.10 1.99
CA ALA A 83 -23.85 -32.44 1.43
C ALA A 83 -24.40 -33.42 2.47
N SER A 84 -23.82 -33.44 3.68
CA SER A 84 -24.31 -34.28 4.79
C SER A 84 -25.67 -33.85 5.34
N LYS A 85 -26.04 -32.57 5.19
CA LYS A 85 -27.38 -32.06 5.57
C LYS A 85 -28.46 -32.36 4.54
N ILE A 86 -28.10 -32.64 3.29
CA ILE A 86 -29.04 -32.93 2.18
C ILE A 86 -29.18 -34.44 1.94
N GLY A 87 -28.35 -35.28 2.58
CA GLY A 87 -28.52 -36.74 2.55
C GLY A 87 -28.22 -37.37 1.19
N LEU A 88 -27.30 -36.79 0.42
CA LEU A 88 -26.65 -37.48 -0.69
C LEU A 88 -25.30 -38.01 -0.21
N ASP A 89 -25.31 -39.21 0.36
CA ASP A 89 -24.18 -40.14 0.28
C ASP A 89 -24.41 -41.11 -0.89
#